data_AF-A0A3C0SL52-F1
#
_entry.id   AF-A0A3C0SL52-F1
#
_cell.length_a   1.000
_cell.length_b   1.000
_cell.length_c   1.000
_cell.angle_alpha   90.00
_cell.angle_beta   90.00
_cell.angle_gamma   90.00
#
_symmetry.space_group_name_H-M   'P 1'
#
loop_
_entity.id
_entity.type
_entity.pdbx_description
1 polymer ?
#
loop_
_entity_poly.entity_id
_entity_poly.type
_entity_poly.pdbx_seq_one_letter_code
_entity_poly.pdbx_strand_id
1 'polypeptide(L)'
;MKKGSKINEYTFKENVYLPVNSDKIVSKAKEGDDLANIPVNFFIEGIFYALGADKNFKFNHVYKEIIKSIPNSVNHIKGKIFESIKNKKYEDGYILLKGLLEIEITKDNLDKAFILVDGMRKINSIFKEELIKLIELGKEIKDYPQPYYYEGLVNYEDKNFEKADFNIKQYISLGGNITEEVEELKENLEIINSFDKGRELVYDEPKKALEILLPLIDVLGDSAEIFYYIAVSYRVLQNHEKAIYYLNEALSVDSNYVQVFNELGIDYACLNDFETAIKYLRKVFEVTKSIEVCTNLIMCYINIKDFNQAKIHLDIAKKLNPEDEIVRELEKALG
;
A
#
# COMPACT_ATOMS: atom_id res chain seq x y z
N MET A 1 46.60 9.98 7.91
CA MET A 1 47.48 10.66 6.95
C MET A 1 47.74 12.09 7.39
N LYS A 2 49.02 12.50 7.43
CA LYS A 2 49.42 13.84 7.86
C LYS A 2 49.29 14.84 6.71
N LYS A 3 49.02 16.11 7.02
CA LYS A 3 49.09 17.21 6.05
C LYS A 3 50.42 17.18 5.29
N GLY A 4 50.35 17.33 3.96
CA GLY A 4 51.51 17.29 3.05
C GLY A 4 51.91 15.90 2.56
N SER A 5 51.38 14.82 3.14
CA SER A 5 51.56 13.47 2.60
C SER A 5 50.77 13.29 1.29
N LYS A 6 51.06 12.20 0.55
CA LYS A 6 50.37 11.87 -0.71
C LYS A 6 49.79 10.46 -0.70
N ILE A 7 48.69 10.29 -1.41
CA ILE A 7 48.15 8.99 -1.82
C ILE A 7 47.82 9.07 -3.31
N ASN A 8 48.51 8.26 -4.12
CA ASN A 8 48.54 8.44 -5.57
C ASN A 8 48.85 9.91 -5.95
N GLU A 9 47.98 10.56 -6.72
CA GLU A 9 48.11 11.97 -7.13
C GLU A 9 47.54 12.96 -6.10
N TYR A 10 46.80 12.48 -5.09
CA TYR A 10 46.20 13.35 -4.08
C TYR A 10 47.21 13.78 -3.02
N THR A 11 47.22 15.08 -2.70
CA THR A 11 48.04 15.65 -1.62
C THR A 11 47.16 16.14 -0.48
N PHE A 12 47.39 15.64 0.74
CA PHE A 12 46.57 15.95 1.90
C PHE A 12 46.74 17.41 2.35
N LYS A 13 45.67 18.21 2.27
CA LYS A 13 45.66 19.62 2.71
C LYS A 13 45.53 19.78 4.24
N GLU A 14 45.07 18.74 4.92
CA GLU A 14 44.88 18.66 6.37
C GLU A 14 45.21 17.27 6.91
N ASN A 15 45.14 17.08 8.23
CA ASN A 15 45.28 15.76 8.84
C ASN A 15 43.98 14.98 8.68
N VAL A 16 44.04 13.84 7.99
CA VAL A 16 42.87 13.02 7.67
C VAL A 16 43.06 11.63 8.25
N TYR A 17 42.05 11.13 8.97
CA TYR A 17 42.03 9.74 9.41
C TYR A 17 41.49 8.90 8.26
N LEU A 18 42.21 7.87 7.80
CA LEU A 18 41.72 6.98 6.75
C LEU A 18 41.08 5.75 7.39
N PRO A 19 39.85 5.40 6.98
CA PRO A 19 39.13 4.25 7.53
C PRO A 19 39.71 2.96 6.93
N VAL A 20 39.81 1.93 7.77
CA VAL A 20 40.16 0.57 7.35
C VAL A 20 39.33 -0.42 8.16
N ASN A 21 38.88 -1.49 7.51
CA ASN A 21 38.17 -2.58 8.18
C ASN A 21 39.13 -3.32 9.16
N SER A 22 38.75 -3.36 10.43
CA SER A 22 39.53 -4.00 11.50
C SER A 22 39.81 -5.48 11.24
N ASP A 23 38.85 -6.22 10.68
CA ASP A 23 38.98 -7.67 10.45
C ASP A 23 40.08 -7.99 9.43
N LYS A 24 40.28 -7.09 8.46
CA LYS A 24 41.35 -7.23 7.47
C LYS A 24 42.72 -6.98 8.08
N ILE A 25 42.82 -5.99 8.97
CA ILE A 25 44.06 -5.69 9.69
C ILE A 25 44.41 -6.83 10.64
N VAL A 26 43.42 -7.33 11.39
CA VAL A 26 43.59 -8.47 12.30
C VAL A 26 44.00 -9.73 11.55
N SER A 27 43.39 -10.02 10.40
CA SER A 27 43.78 -11.17 9.56
C SER A 27 45.24 -11.09 9.10
N LYS A 28 45.68 -9.93 8.59
CA LYS A 28 47.09 -9.70 8.22
C LYS A 28 48.05 -9.88 9.40
N ALA A 29 47.70 -9.31 10.56
CA ALA A 29 48.53 -9.44 11.77
C ALA A 29 48.65 -10.90 12.22
N LYS A 30 47.57 -11.70 12.09
CA LYS A 30 47.61 -13.15 12.37
C LYS A 30 48.49 -13.93 11.40
N GLU A 31 48.65 -13.44 10.17
CA GLU A 31 49.56 -13.99 9.16
C GLU A 31 51.03 -13.56 9.37
N GLY A 32 51.31 -12.77 10.40
CA GLY A 32 52.65 -12.31 10.75
C GLY A 32 53.13 -11.06 10.00
N ASP A 33 52.21 -10.34 9.33
CA ASP A 33 52.50 -9.06 8.67
C ASP A 33 52.73 -7.95 9.72
N ASP A 34 53.79 -7.15 9.56
CA ASP A 34 54.17 -6.06 10.47
C ASP A 34 53.31 -4.79 10.30
N LEU A 35 52.36 -4.82 9.36
CA LEU A 35 51.47 -3.73 8.98
C LEU A 35 52.20 -2.46 8.51
N ALA A 36 53.49 -2.55 8.18
CA ALA A 36 54.25 -1.41 7.67
C ALA A 36 53.71 -0.93 6.31
N ASN A 37 53.15 -1.86 5.51
CA ASN A 37 52.57 -1.59 4.20
C ASN A 37 51.11 -2.09 4.12
N ILE A 38 50.17 -1.18 4.39
CA ILE A 38 48.74 -1.44 4.20
C ILE A 38 48.35 -1.15 2.75
N PRO A 39 47.76 -2.12 2.03
CA PRO A 39 47.32 -1.93 0.65
C PRO A 39 46.31 -0.79 0.48
N VAL A 40 46.43 -0.02 -0.60
CA VAL A 40 45.54 1.13 -0.90
C VAL A 40 44.07 0.71 -0.99
N ASN A 41 43.78 -0.47 -1.53
CA ASN A 41 42.43 -1.00 -1.64
C ASN A 41 41.72 -1.19 -0.29
N PHE A 42 42.44 -1.38 0.81
CA PHE A 42 41.84 -1.47 2.15
C PHE A 42 41.25 -0.12 2.57
N PHE A 43 41.94 0.98 2.23
CA PHE A 43 41.45 2.33 2.47
C PHE A 43 40.33 2.70 1.51
N ILE A 44 40.38 2.28 0.23
CA ILE A 44 39.28 2.50 -0.72
C ILE A 44 37.97 1.93 -0.17
N GLU A 45 38.00 0.66 0.27
CA GLU A 45 36.81 0.00 0.82
C GLU A 45 36.31 0.68 2.10
N GLY A 46 37.22 1.03 3.02
CA GLY A 46 36.86 1.77 4.22
C GLY A 46 36.25 3.13 3.90
N ILE A 47 36.75 3.83 2.87
CA ILE A 47 36.25 5.15 2.46
C ILE A 47 34.82 5.01 1.93
N PHE A 48 34.56 4.08 1.01
CA PHE A 48 33.21 3.83 0.51
C PHE A 48 32.26 3.45 1.65
N TYR A 49 32.71 2.63 2.60
CA TYR A 49 31.91 2.29 3.78
C TYR A 49 31.55 3.52 4.61
N ALA A 50 32.53 4.40 4.89
CA ALA A 50 32.31 5.63 5.63
C ALA A 50 31.35 6.59 4.91
N LEU A 51 31.52 6.74 3.59
CA LEU A 51 30.64 7.56 2.75
C LEU A 51 29.19 7.07 2.79
N GLY A 52 28.98 5.74 2.77
CA GLY A 52 27.64 5.15 2.79
C GLY A 52 26.99 5.11 4.17
N ALA A 53 27.78 5.01 5.24
CA ALA A 53 27.30 4.89 6.61
C ALA A 53 26.87 6.24 7.20
N ASP A 54 27.61 7.32 6.94
CA ASP A 54 27.33 8.65 7.50
C ASP A 54 27.60 9.77 6.49
N LYS A 55 26.52 10.36 5.96
CA LYS A 55 26.60 11.47 4.99
C LYS A 55 27.21 12.75 5.58
N ASN A 56 27.15 12.92 6.90
CA ASN A 56 27.64 14.10 7.59
C ASN A 56 29.06 13.91 8.15
N PHE A 57 29.69 12.77 7.84
CA PHE A 57 31.02 12.49 8.35
C PHE A 57 32.03 13.52 7.85
N LYS A 58 32.80 14.09 8.79
CA LYS A 58 33.63 15.29 8.57
C LYS A 58 34.63 15.20 7.42
N PHE A 59 35.09 14.00 7.06
CA PHE A 59 36.07 13.81 5.97
C PHE A 59 35.45 13.42 4.63
N ASN A 60 34.12 13.38 4.50
CA ASN A 60 33.46 12.94 3.27
C ASN A 60 33.92 13.73 2.04
N HIS A 61 34.08 15.05 2.15
CA HIS A 61 34.62 15.86 1.06
C HIS A 61 36.00 15.37 0.60
N VAL A 62 36.93 15.17 1.55
CA VAL A 62 38.30 14.73 1.27
C VAL A 62 38.31 13.29 0.74
N TYR A 63 37.48 12.42 1.28
CA TYR A 63 37.30 11.05 0.80
C TYR A 63 36.86 11.00 -0.65
N LYS A 64 35.91 11.84 -1.06
CA LYS A 64 35.48 11.96 -2.46
C LYS A 64 36.64 12.41 -3.37
N GLU A 65 37.47 13.36 -2.94
CA GLU A 65 38.67 13.77 -3.68
C GLU A 65 39.69 12.63 -3.84
N ILE A 66 39.93 11.87 -2.76
CA ILE A 66 40.85 10.72 -2.77
C ILE A 66 40.37 9.66 -3.75
N ILE A 67 39.10 9.26 -3.68
CA ILE A 67 38.54 8.23 -4.57
C ILE A 67 38.65 8.64 -6.05
N LYS A 68 38.38 9.90 -6.37
CA LYS A 68 38.53 10.44 -7.74
C LYS A 68 39.98 10.43 -8.23
N SER A 69 40.95 10.55 -7.33
CA SER A 69 42.38 10.51 -7.68
C SER A 69 42.93 9.10 -7.90
N ILE A 70 42.21 8.04 -7.49
CA ILE A 70 42.70 6.66 -7.57
C ILE A 70 42.01 5.95 -8.75
N PRO A 71 42.75 5.59 -9.81
CA PRO A 71 42.19 4.85 -10.93
C PRO A 71 41.56 3.52 -10.49
N ASN A 72 40.49 3.11 -11.18
CA ASN A 72 39.78 1.84 -10.94
C ASN A 72 39.17 1.65 -9.54
N SER A 73 39.12 2.68 -8.69
CA SER A 73 38.50 2.62 -7.36
C SER A 73 37.02 2.22 -7.42
N VAL A 74 36.28 2.75 -8.40
CA VAL A 74 34.86 2.42 -8.66
C VAL A 74 34.68 0.95 -9.09
N ASN A 75 35.51 0.45 -10.02
CA ASN A 75 35.41 -0.94 -10.46
C ASN A 75 35.74 -1.91 -9.32
N HIS A 76 36.75 -1.58 -8.51
CA HIS A 76 37.08 -2.34 -7.31
C HIS A 76 35.90 -2.42 -6.35
N ILE A 77 35.23 -1.29 -6.05
CA ILE A 77 34.12 -1.30 -5.11
C ILE A 77 32.88 -2.01 -5.65
N LYS A 78 32.59 -1.92 -6.96
CA LYS A 78 31.53 -2.71 -7.60
C LYS A 78 31.77 -4.22 -7.43
N GLY A 79 33.02 -4.67 -7.58
CA GLY A 79 33.41 -6.05 -7.28
C GLY A 79 33.18 -6.45 -5.83
N LYS A 80 33.44 -5.55 -4.88
CA LYS A 80 33.21 -5.78 -3.45
C LYS A 80 31.73 -5.81 -3.07
N ILE A 81 30.92 -4.94 -3.66
CA ILE A 81 29.46 -4.97 -3.49
C ILE A 81 28.92 -6.32 -3.97
N PHE A 82 29.35 -6.79 -5.14
CA PHE A 82 28.97 -8.10 -5.67
C PHE A 82 29.39 -9.25 -4.73
N GLU A 83 30.62 -9.22 -4.19
CA GLU A 83 31.11 -10.20 -3.23
C GLU A 83 30.27 -10.24 -1.95
N SER A 84 29.91 -9.07 -1.40
CA SER A 84 29.05 -8.95 -0.22
C SER A 84 27.67 -9.57 -0.47
N ILE A 85 27.05 -9.26 -1.61
CA ILE A 85 25.74 -9.81 -2.00
C ILE A 85 25.82 -11.33 -2.17
N LYS A 86 26.85 -11.85 -2.85
CA LYS A 86 27.08 -13.28 -3.04
C LYS A 86 27.23 -14.02 -1.71
N ASN A 87 27.87 -13.38 -0.74
CA ASN A 87 28.07 -13.91 0.61
C ASN A 87 26.90 -13.62 1.56
N LYS A 88 25.75 -13.16 1.05
CA LYS A 88 24.54 -12.81 1.81
C LYS A 88 24.74 -11.72 2.87
N LYS A 89 25.80 -10.90 2.71
CA LYS A 89 26.07 -9.72 3.54
C LYS A 89 25.39 -8.50 2.91
N TYR A 90 24.06 -8.51 2.89
CA TYR A 90 23.27 -7.52 2.16
C TYR A 90 23.42 -6.10 2.73
N GLU A 91 23.47 -5.95 4.05
CA GLU A 91 23.67 -4.65 4.70
C GLU A 91 25.04 -4.04 4.35
N ASP A 92 26.11 -4.83 4.43
CA ASP A 92 27.45 -4.38 4.02
C ASP A 92 27.46 -4.00 2.53
N GLY A 93 26.84 -4.83 1.68
CA GLY A 93 26.70 -4.54 0.26
C GLY A 93 25.95 -3.22 0.00
N TYR A 94 24.90 -2.96 0.78
CA TYR A 94 24.10 -1.75 0.65
C TYR A 94 24.83 -0.51 1.16
N ILE A 95 25.55 -0.59 2.29
CA ILE A 95 26.39 0.51 2.78
C ILE A 95 27.44 0.88 1.72
N LEU A 96 28.13 -0.10 1.15
CA LEU A 96 29.10 0.15 0.07
C LEU A 96 28.44 0.77 -1.18
N LEU A 97 27.23 0.32 -1.52
CA LEU A 97 26.47 0.87 -2.65
C LEU A 97 25.99 2.30 -2.40
N LYS A 98 25.58 2.65 -1.18
CA LYS A 98 25.31 4.05 -0.77
C LYS A 98 26.57 4.90 -0.91
N GLY A 99 27.72 4.39 -0.46
CA GLY A 99 29.01 5.06 -0.65
C GLY A 99 29.35 5.27 -2.12
N LEU A 100 29.00 4.31 -2.99
CA LEU A 100 29.18 4.44 -4.43
C LEU A 100 28.28 5.52 -5.03
N LEU A 101 27.02 5.62 -4.60
CA LEU A 101 26.09 6.66 -5.03
C LEU A 101 26.55 8.08 -4.62
N GLU A 102 27.32 8.21 -3.53
CA GLU A 102 27.95 9.48 -3.14
C GLU A 102 29.07 9.94 -4.08
N ILE A 103 29.56 9.04 -4.95
CA ILE A 103 30.61 9.27 -5.95
C ILE A 103 30.05 9.36 -7.36
N GLU A 104 29.19 8.41 -7.75
CA GLU A 104 28.56 8.34 -9.07
C GLU A 104 27.09 7.88 -8.98
N ILE A 105 26.18 8.83 -9.19
CA ILE A 105 24.75 8.56 -9.29
C ILE A 105 24.45 8.17 -10.74
N THR A 106 24.16 6.89 -10.97
CA THR A 106 23.79 6.35 -12.28
C THR A 106 22.54 5.48 -12.14
N LYS A 107 21.74 5.37 -13.21
CA LYS A 107 20.54 4.51 -13.22
C LYS A 107 20.88 3.06 -12.86
N ASP A 108 21.99 2.52 -13.40
CA ASP A 108 22.48 1.18 -13.09
C ASP A 108 22.85 0.98 -11.60
N ASN A 109 23.49 1.96 -10.96
CA ASN A 109 23.80 1.87 -9.52
C ASN A 109 22.52 1.97 -8.66
N LEU A 110 21.56 2.81 -9.08
CA LEU A 110 20.28 2.95 -8.38
C LEU A 110 19.40 1.71 -8.53
N ASP A 111 19.33 1.10 -9.72
CA ASP A 111 18.60 -0.15 -9.95
C ASP A 111 19.10 -1.25 -9.01
N LYS A 112 20.43 -1.38 -8.86
CA LYS A 112 21.03 -2.32 -7.89
C LYS A 112 20.67 -1.97 -6.45
N ALA A 113 20.60 -0.68 -6.12
CA ALA A 113 20.26 -0.22 -4.77
C ALA A 113 18.81 -0.53 -4.44
N PHE A 114 17.91 -0.27 -5.39
CA PHE A 114 16.50 -0.61 -5.29
C PHE A 114 16.28 -2.11 -5.07
N ILE A 115 16.87 -2.97 -5.92
CA ILE A 115 16.74 -4.43 -5.80
C ILE A 115 17.23 -4.92 -4.43
N LEU A 116 18.38 -4.42 -3.98
CA LEU A 116 18.97 -4.84 -2.71
C LEU A 116 18.11 -4.42 -1.52
N VAL A 117 17.64 -3.17 -1.49
CA VAL A 117 16.79 -2.65 -0.40
C VAL A 117 15.42 -3.29 -0.41
N ASP A 118 14.82 -3.51 -1.59
CA ASP A 118 13.55 -4.22 -1.72
C ASP A 118 13.64 -5.66 -1.21
N GLY A 119 14.76 -6.34 -1.49
CA GLY A 119 15.02 -7.66 -0.91
C GLY A 119 15.12 -7.63 0.63
N MET A 120 15.84 -6.64 1.19
CA MET A 120 16.01 -6.52 2.64
C MET A 120 14.71 -6.11 3.35
N ARG A 121 13.92 -5.19 2.78
CA ARG A 121 12.69 -4.70 3.43
C ARG A 121 11.62 -5.78 3.56
N LYS A 122 11.61 -6.77 2.65
CA LYS A 122 10.74 -7.95 2.72
C LYS A 122 11.04 -8.83 3.93
N ILE A 123 12.27 -8.79 4.44
CA ILE A 123 12.70 -9.52 5.65
C ILE A 123 12.53 -8.65 6.89
N ASN A 124 12.88 -7.37 6.80
CA ASN A 124 12.82 -6.42 7.90
C ASN A 124 12.28 -5.06 7.43
N SER A 125 11.09 -4.70 7.88
CA SER A 125 10.37 -3.49 7.45
C SER A 125 11.12 -2.18 7.74
N ILE A 126 12.14 -2.16 8.62
CA ILE A 126 12.95 -0.96 8.89
C ILE A 126 13.62 -0.39 7.62
N PHE A 127 13.92 -1.25 6.64
CA PHE A 127 14.53 -0.82 5.38
C PHE A 127 13.55 -0.10 4.43
N LYS A 128 12.26 -0.03 4.78
CA LYS A 128 11.27 0.78 4.03
C LYS A 128 11.68 2.26 3.97
N GLU A 129 12.22 2.81 5.05
CA GLU A 129 12.70 4.20 5.06
C GLU A 129 13.87 4.42 4.11
N GLU A 130 14.77 3.44 3.97
CA GLU A 130 15.87 3.51 3.01
C GLU A 130 15.37 3.42 1.57
N LEU A 131 14.32 2.63 1.30
CA LEU A 131 13.68 2.58 -0.02
C LEU A 131 13.08 3.93 -0.38
N ILE A 132 12.38 4.59 0.54
CA ILE A 132 11.79 5.91 0.34
C ILE A 132 12.88 6.95 -0.01
N LYS A 133 14.02 6.92 0.68
CA LYS A 133 15.16 7.81 0.35
C LYS A 133 15.71 7.55 -1.06
N LEU A 134 15.74 6.29 -1.51
CA LEU A 134 16.16 5.96 -2.87
C LEU A 134 15.14 6.38 -3.93
N ILE A 135 13.85 6.26 -3.63
CA ILE A 135 12.76 6.72 -4.50
C ILE A 135 12.91 8.23 -4.76
N GLU A 136 13.03 9.02 -3.70
CA GLU A 136 13.18 10.47 -3.81
C GLU A 136 14.44 10.86 -4.59
N LEU A 137 15.58 10.22 -4.30
CA LEU A 137 16.82 10.42 -5.07
C LEU A 137 16.66 10.05 -6.55
N GLY A 138 15.96 8.95 -6.85
CA GLY A 138 15.76 8.47 -8.20
C GLY A 138 14.85 9.39 -9.02
N LYS A 139 13.81 9.98 -8.42
CA LYS A 139 12.91 10.92 -9.09
C LYS A 139 13.59 12.20 -9.56
N GLU A 140 14.73 12.57 -8.99
CA GLU A 140 15.55 13.69 -9.46
C GLU A 140 16.20 13.40 -10.84
N ILE A 141 16.22 12.14 -11.28
CA ILE A 141 16.85 11.72 -12.54
C ILE A 141 15.82 11.68 -13.66
N LYS A 142 16.12 12.41 -14.74
CA LYS A 142 15.29 12.46 -15.94
C LYS A 142 15.13 11.09 -16.61
N ASP A 143 13.91 10.81 -17.08
CA ASP A 143 13.55 9.62 -17.86
C ASP A 143 13.91 8.32 -17.12
N TYR A 144 13.70 8.28 -15.80
CA TYR A 144 14.00 7.12 -14.95
C TYR A 144 12.72 6.52 -14.37
N PRO A 145 12.24 5.38 -14.91
CA PRO A 145 10.95 4.80 -14.50
C PRO A 145 10.99 4.12 -13.12
N GLN A 146 12.09 3.47 -12.75
CA GLN A 146 12.17 2.57 -11.59
C GLN A 146 11.70 3.17 -10.25
N PRO A 147 12.00 4.45 -9.90
CA PRO A 147 11.51 5.05 -8.66
C PRO A 147 9.98 4.98 -8.53
N TYR A 148 9.26 5.16 -9.65
CA TYR A 148 7.80 5.09 -9.68
C TYR A 148 7.28 3.67 -9.48
N TYR A 149 7.98 2.64 -9.96
CA TYR A 149 7.61 1.25 -9.67
C TYR A 149 7.68 0.96 -8.16
N TYR A 150 8.80 1.29 -7.53
CA TYR A 150 8.98 1.04 -6.09
C TYR A 150 8.06 1.91 -5.23
N GLU A 151 7.76 3.14 -5.65
CA GLU A 151 6.76 3.96 -4.98
C GLU A 151 5.33 3.40 -5.16
N GLY A 152 5.04 2.82 -6.32
CA GLY A 152 3.80 2.08 -6.57
C GLY A 152 3.64 0.92 -5.60
N LEU A 153 4.67 0.10 -5.43
CA LEU A 153 4.69 -1.01 -4.47
C LEU A 153 4.45 -0.54 -3.03
N VAL A 154 5.16 0.51 -2.60
CA VAL A 154 5.02 1.06 -1.24
C VAL A 154 3.59 1.59 -1.02
N ASN A 155 3.02 2.32 -1.98
CA ASN A 155 1.65 2.81 -1.85
C ASN A 155 0.62 1.68 -1.87
N TYR A 156 0.84 0.62 -2.64
CA TYR A 156 -0.04 -0.54 -2.67
C TYR A 156 -0.06 -1.25 -1.31
N GLU A 157 1.11 -1.47 -0.70
CA GLU A 157 1.25 -2.04 0.64
C GLU A 157 0.58 -1.17 1.72
N ASP A 158 0.67 0.16 1.56
CA ASP A 158 0.03 1.14 2.45
C ASP A 158 -1.47 1.33 2.15
N LYS A 159 -2.05 0.55 1.23
CA LYS A 159 -3.45 0.63 0.77
C LYS A 159 -3.84 2.00 0.20
N ASN A 160 -2.86 2.77 -0.25
CA ASN A 160 -3.05 4.03 -0.98
C ASN A 160 -3.18 3.72 -2.48
N PHE A 161 -4.24 2.99 -2.87
CA PHE A 161 -4.39 2.41 -4.21
C PHE A 161 -4.41 3.45 -5.35
N GLU A 162 -5.00 4.63 -5.12
CA GLU A 162 -4.98 5.72 -6.09
C GLU A 162 -3.55 6.18 -6.42
N LYS A 163 -2.70 6.36 -5.40
CA LYS A 163 -1.29 6.73 -5.57
C LYS A 163 -0.48 5.59 -6.17
N ALA A 164 -0.80 4.35 -5.82
CA ALA A 164 -0.15 3.19 -6.40
C ALA A 164 -0.43 3.11 -7.90
N ASP A 165 -1.69 3.20 -8.31
CA ASP A 165 -2.12 3.22 -9.71
C ASP A 165 -1.48 4.36 -10.50
N PHE A 166 -1.47 5.58 -9.94
CA PHE A 166 -0.78 6.71 -10.56
C PHE A 166 0.70 6.38 -10.83
N ASN A 167 1.41 5.85 -9.83
CA ASN A 167 2.84 5.56 -9.95
C ASN A 167 3.14 4.40 -10.91
N ILE A 168 2.31 3.35 -10.94
CA ILE A 168 2.45 2.26 -11.92
C ILE A 168 2.18 2.77 -13.34
N LYS A 169 1.20 3.66 -13.54
CA LYS A 169 0.98 4.33 -14.83
C LYS A 169 2.16 5.20 -15.24
N GLN A 170 2.76 5.95 -14.30
CA GLN A 170 3.98 6.73 -14.56
C GLN A 170 5.15 5.82 -14.96
N TYR A 171 5.39 4.74 -14.23
CA TYR A 171 6.42 3.73 -14.55
C TYR A 171 6.30 3.22 -15.99
N ILE A 172 5.08 2.83 -16.40
CA ILE A 172 4.81 2.34 -17.75
C ILE A 172 5.02 3.44 -18.79
N SER A 173 4.51 4.66 -18.53
CA SER A 173 4.60 5.79 -19.47
C SER A 173 6.06 6.21 -19.76
N LEU A 174 6.95 5.99 -18.80
CA LEU A 174 8.38 6.27 -18.90
C LEU A 174 9.19 5.13 -19.55
N GLY A 175 8.51 4.08 -20.05
CA GLY A 175 9.14 2.93 -20.70
C GLY A 175 9.69 1.90 -19.72
N GLY A 176 9.11 1.82 -18.51
CA GLY A 176 9.38 0.74 -17.56
C GLY A 176 9.15 -0.65 -18.19
N ASN A 177 9.95 -1.63 -17.76
CA ASN A 177 9.80 -2.99 -18.23
C ASN A 177 8.52 -3.62 -17.65
N ILE A 178 7.62 -4.07 -18.52
CA ILE A 178 6.36 -4.70 -18.12
C ILE A 178 6.63 -6.19 -17.90
N THR A 179 6.87 -6.56 -16.66
CA THR A 179 6.97 -7.97 -16.24
C THR A 179 5.60 -8.51 -15.83
N GLU A 180 5.50 -9.82 -15.62
CA GLU A 180 4.28 -10.45 -15.12
C GLU A 180 3.84 -9.82 -13.79
N GLU A 181 4.77 -9.52 -12.88
CA GLU A 181 4.46 -8.89 -11.59
C GLU A 181 3.94 -7.45 -11.74
N VAL A 182 4.39 -6.70 -12.75
CA VAL A 182 3.90 -5.36 -13.04
C VAL A 182 2.47 -5.43 -13.59
N GLU A 183 2.21 -6.39 -14.47
CA GLU A 183 0.92 -6.52 -15.11
C GLU A 183 -0.14 -7.03 -14.13
N GLU A 184 0.21 -8.00 -13.28
CA GLU A 184 -0.65 -8.45 -12.16
C GLU A 184 -0.98 -7.29 -11.20
N LEU A 185 0.02 -6.50 -10.80
CA LEU A 185 -0.20 -5.35 -9.93
C LEU A 185 -1.12 -4.31 -10.57
N LYS A 186 -0.93 -4.03 -11.87
CA LYS A 186 -1.76 -3.11 -12.64
C LYS A 186 -3.21 -3.60 -12.73
N GLU A 187 -3.42 -4.87 -13.04
CA GLU A 187 -4.76 -5.48 -13.10
C GLU A 187 -5.47 -5.41 -11.76
N ASN A 188 -4.77 -5.76 -10.67
CA ASN A 188 -5.30 -5.65 -9.31
C ASN A 188 -5.71 -4.20 -8.96
N LEU A 189 -4.87 -3.22 -9.29
CA LEU A 189 -5.17 -1.81 -9.08
C LEU A 189 -6.37 -1.33 -9.91
N GLU A 190 -6.51 -1.81 -11.15
CA GLU A 190 -7.64 -1.50 -12.00
C GLU A 190 -8.95 -2.06 -11.44
N ILE A 191 -8.94 -3.29 -10.93
CA ILE A 191 -10.09 -3.92 -10.28
C ILE A 191 -10.49 -3.12 -9.04
N ILE A 192 -9.53 -2.80 -8.15
CA ILE A 192 -9.80 -2.04 -6.92
C ILE A 192 -10.38 -0.66 -7.24
N ASN A 193 -9.74 0.10 -8.13
CA ASN A 193 -10.20 1.44 -8.49
C ASN A 193 -11.57 1.42 -9.18
N SER A 194 -11.84 0.41 -10.03
CA SER A 194 -13.14 0.23 -10.66
C SER A 194 -14.22 -0.10 -9.64
N PHE A 195 -13.91 -0.97 -8.68
CA PHE A 195 -14.81 -1.31 -7.59
C PHE A 195 -15.16 -0.08 -6.73
N ASP A 196 -14.14 0.66 -6.27
CA ASP A 196 -14.31 1.86 -5.44
C ASP A 196 -15.15 2.91 -6.17
N LYS A 197 -14.85 3.16 -7.45
CA LYS A 197 -15.63 4.08 -8.29
C LYS A 197 -17.08 3.61 -8.47
N GLY A 198 -17.28 2.31 -8.73
CA GLY A 198 -18.62 1.74 -8.88
C GLY A 198 -19.45 1.90 -7.60
N ARG A 199 -18.84 1.63 -6.44
CA ARG A 199 -19.45 1.81 -5.11
C ARG A 199 -19.87 3.27 -4.86
N GLU A 200 -19.02 4.23 -5.17
CA GLU A 200 -19.32 5.66 -4.97
C GLU A 200 -20.53 6.12 -5.79
N LEU A 201 -20.74 5.55 -6.98
CA LEU A 201 -21.80 5.94 -7.90
C LEU A 201 -23.17 5.31 -7.58
N VAL A 202 -23.26 4.38 -6.63
CA VAL A 202 -24.46 3.56 -6.37
C VAL A 202 -25.72 4.41 -6.13
N TYR A 203 -25.61 5.51 -5.39
CA TYR A 203 -26.75 6.35 -5.04
C TYR A 203 -27.00 7.49 -6.05
N ASP A 204 -25.94 8.04 -6.63
CA ASP A 204 -26.02 9.22 -7.51
C ASP A 204 -26.27 8.83 -8.98
N GLU A 205 -25.55 7.82 -9.48
CA GLU A 205 -25.61 7.37 -10.87
C GLU A 205 -25.69 5.83 -10.97
N PRO A 206 -26.75 5.19 -10.42
CA PRO A 206 -26.84 3.73 -10.25
C PRO A 206 -26.69 2.93 -11.56
N LYS A 207 -27.08 3.50 -12.71
CA LYS A 207 -26.87 2.83 -14.02
C LYS A 207 -25.38 2.74 -14.37
N LYS A 208 -24.61 3.80 -14.12
CA LYS A 208 -23.16 3.81 -14.34
C LYS A 208 -22.46 2.92 -13.32
N ALA A 209 -22.92 2.90 -12.07
CA ALA A 209 -22.42 1.96 -11.07
C ALA A 209 -22.58 0.51 -11.58
N LEU A 210 -23.75 0.12 -12.08
CA LEU A 210 -23.98 -1.21 -12.63
C LEU A 210 -23.09 -1.52 -13.85
N GLU A 211 -22.89 -0.56 -14.75
CA GLU A 211 -21.98 -0.74 -15.91
C GLU A 211 -20.54 -1.06 -15.49
N ILE A 212 -20.10 -0.52 -14.35
CA ILE A 212 -18.75 -0.73 -13.81
C ILE A 212 -18.69 -2.01 -12.96
N LEU A 213 -19.69 -2.23 -12.09
CA LEU A 213 -19.66 -3.30 -11.09
C LEU A 213 -19.99 -4.68 -11.68
N LEU A 214 -20.94 -4.78 -12.63
CA LEU A 214 -21.34 -6.09 -13.18
C LEU A 214 -20.19 -6.88 -13.80
N PRO A 215 -19.29 -6.28 -14.62
CA PRO A 215 -18.12 -7.01 -15.14
C PRO A 215 -17.16 -7.50 -14.05
N LEU A 216 -17.12 -6.83 -12.89
CA LEU A 216 -16.22 -7.22 -11.81
C LEU A 216 -16.68 -8.49 -11.07
N ILE A 217 -17.91 -8.98 -11.30
CA ILE A 217 -18.37 -10.26 -10.73
C ILE A 217 -17.45 -11.41 -11.16
N ASP A 218 -16.92 -11.38 -12.38
CA ASP A 218 -16.08 -12.47 -12.91
C ASP A 218 -14.77 -12.64 -12.11
N VAL A 219 -14.31 -11.57 -11.46
CA VAL A 219 -13.05 -11.53 -10.69
C VAL A 219 -13.26 -11.36 -9.18
N LEU A 220 -14.36 -10.74 -8.75
CA LEU A 220 -14.71 -10.49 -7.34
C LEU A 220 -15.91 -11.32 -6.87
N GLY A 221 -16.32 -12.36 -7.61
CA GLY A 221 -17.52 -13.16 -7.30
C GLY A 221 -17.44 -13.96 -6.00
N ASP A 222 -16.28 -13.99 -5.34
CA ASP A 222 -16.07 -14.52 -3.99
C ASP A 222 -16.19 -13.45 -2.88
N SER A 223 -16.50 -12.20 -3.25
CA SER A 223 -16.81 -11.10 -2.34
C SER A 223 -18.31 -10.85 -2.27
N ALA A 224 -18.89 -10.92 -1.07
CA ALA A 224 -20.29 -10.55 -0.89
C ALA A 224 -20.54 -9.04 -1.15
N GLU A 225 -19.48 -8.23 -1.08
CA GLU A 225 -19.55 -6.77 -1.21
C GLU A 225 -19.91 -6.33 -2.64
N ILE A 226 -19.40 -7.02 -3.68
CA ILE A 226 -19.74 -6.69 -5.07
C ILE A 226 -21.22 -6.90 -5.36
N PHE A 227 -21.77 -8.02 -4.90
CA PHE A 227 -23.18 -8.33 -5.06
C PHE A 227 -24.07 -7.36 -4.26
N TYR A 228 -23.63 -6.95 -3.07
CA TYR A 228 -24.33 -5.96 -2.26
C TYR A 228 -24.47 -4.60 -3.00
N TYR A 229 -23.38 -4.03 -3.52
CA TYR A 229 -23.48 -2.72 -4.20
C TYR A 229 -24.23 -2.79 -5.54
N ILE A 230 -24.15 -3.92 -6.25
CA ILE A 230 -24.98 -4.17 -7.44
C ILE A 230 -26.45 -4.21 -7.05
N ALA A 231 -26.80 -4.91 -5.96
CA ALA A 231 -28.17 -4.95 -5.47
C ALA A 231 -28.69 -3.58 -5.05
N VAL A 232 -27.91 -2.81 -4.28
CA VAL A 232 -28.28 -1.45 -3.89
C VAL A 232 -28.48 -0.57 -5.13
N SER A 233 -27.65 -0.70 -6.16
CA SER A 233 -27.84 0.02 -7.43
C SER A 233 -29.18 -0.33 -8.10
N TYR A 234 -29.55 -1.62 -8.12
CA TYR A 234 -30.86 -2.04 -8.63
C TYR A 234 -32.02 -1.55 -7.76
N ARG A 235 -31.88 -1.53 -6.44
CA ARG A 235 -32.86 -0.98 -5.49
C ARG A 235 -33.10 0.51 -5.73
N VAL A 236 -32.03 1.30 -5.90
CA VAL A 236 -32.14 2.74 -6.21
C VAL A 236 -32.85 2.95 -7.55
N LEU A 237 -32.70 2.02 -8.50
CA LEU A 237 -33.45 2.00 -9.76
C LEU A 237 -34.87 1.43 -9.64
N GLN A 238 -35.34 1.12 -8.42
CA GLN A 238 -36.64 0.50 -8.11
C GLN A 238 -36.84 -0.87 -8.79
N ASN A 239 -35.75 -1.55 -9.16
CA ASN A 239 -35.78 -2.92 -9.65
C ASN A 239 -35.54 -3.88 -8.48
N HIS A 240 -36.55 -3.99 -7.62
CA HIS A 240 -36.47 -4.73 -6.36
C HIS A 240 -36.26 -6.23 -6.59
N GLU A 241 -36.79 -6.80 -7.66
CA GLU A 241 -36.59 -8.22 -7.98
C GLU A 241 -35.13 -8.54 -8.28
N LYS A 242 -34.44 -7.70 -9.07
CA LYS A 242 -33.01 -7.87 -9.31
C LYS A 242 -32.18 -7.56 -8.07
N ALA A 243 -32.57 -6.54 -7.29
CA ALA A 243 -31.90 -6.26 -6.02
C ALA A 243 -31.91 -7.50 -5.12
N ILE A 244 -33.09 -8.10 -4.90
CA ILE A 244 -33.24 -9.35 -4.13
C ILE A 244 -32.41 -10.49 -4.70
N TYR A 245 -32.38 -10.66 -6.03
CA TYR A 245 -31.53 -11.69 -6.67
C TYR A 245 -30.06 -11.53 -6.24
N TYR A 246 -29.47 -10.35 -6.42
CA TYR A 246 -28.08 -10.12 -6.08
C TYR A 246 -27.82 -10.10 -4.56
N LEU A 247 -28.79 -9.70 -3.74
CA LEU A 247 -28.68 -9.85 -2.28
C LEU A 247 -28.61 -11.33 -1.85
N ASN A 248 -29.33 -12.21 -2.53
CA ASN A 248 -29.24 -13.64 -2.27
C ASN A 248 -27.89 -14.22 -2.75
N GLU A 249 -27.34 -13.74 -3.86
CA GLU A 249 -25.96 -14.08 -4.26
C GLU A 249 -24.96 -13.60 -3.19
N ALA A 250 -25.12 -12.38 -2.64
CA ALA A 250 -24.29 -11.89 -1.53
C ALA A 250 -24.35 -12.81 -0.30
N LEU A 251 -25.54 -13.26 0.10
CA LEU A 251 -25.71 -14.21 1.21
C LEU A 251 -25.18 -15.62 0.91
N SER A 252 -25.09 -16.01 -0.36
CA SER A 252 -24.49 -17.28 -0.75
C SER A 252 -22.97 -17.28 -0.53
N VAL A 253 -22.34 -16.10 -0.61
CA VAL A 253 -20.91 -15.89 -0.36
C VAL A 253 -20.65 -15.66 1.12
N ASP A 254 -21.37 -14.73 1.75
CA ASP A 254 -21.32 -14.48 3.19
C ASP A 254 -22.72 -14.45 3.81
N SER A 255 -23.09 -15.58 4.39
CA SER A 255 -24.38 -15.76 5.08
C SER A 255 -24.61 -14.85 6.28
N ASN A 256 -23.57 -14.19 6.80
CA ASN A 256 -23.62 -13.31 7.96
C ASN A 256 -23.53 -11.81 7.60
N TYR A 257 -23.59 -11.46 6.31
CA TYR A 257 -23.47 -10.07 5.89
C TYR A 257 -24.70 -9.23 6.29
N VAL A 258 -24.65 -8.61 7.48
CA VAL A 258 -25.82 -8.01 8.16
C VAL A 258 -26.53 -6.95 7.30
N GLN A 259 -25.76 -6.15 6.58
CA GLN A 259 -26.25 -5.09 5.68
C GLN A 259 -27.22 -5.66 4.63
N VAL A 260 -26.99 -6.88 4.16
CA VAL A 260 -27.83 -7.55 3.16
C VAL A 260 -29.23 -7.83 3.69
N PHE A 261 -29.37 -8.22 4.97
CA PHE A 261 -30.69 -8.46 5.55
C PHE A 261 -31.54 -7.19 5.66
N ASN A 262 -30.90 -6.03 5.83
CA ASN A 262 -31.63 -4.76 5.86
C ASN A 262 -32.20 -4.44 4.48
N GLU A 263 -31.35 -4.53 3.44
CA GLU A 263 -31.78 -4.29 2.06
C GLU A 263 -32.86 -5.29 1.61
N LEU A 264 -32.72 -6.58 1.93
CA LEU A 264 -33.77 -7.57 1.64
C LEU A 264 -35.10 -7.16 2.29
N GLY A 265 -35.05 -6.73 3.55
CA GLY A 265 -36.22 -6.22 4.27
C GLY A 265 -36.89 -5.05 3.55
N ILE A 266 -36.11 -4.09 3.08
CA ILE A 266 -36.59 -2.92 2.34
C ILE A 266 -37.18 -3.35 0.99
N ASP A 267 -36.46 -4.15 0.20
CA ASP A 267 -36.89 -4.58 -1.13
C ASP A 267 -38.18 -5.42 -1.09
N TYR A 268 -38.32 -6.34 -0.13
CA TYR A 268 -39.56 -7.10 0.05
C TYR A 268 -40.73 -6.19 0.45
N ALA A 269 -40.49 -5.18 1.30
CA ALA A 269 -41.53 -4.21 1.66
C ALA A 269 -41.97 -3.38 0.44
N CYS A 270 -41.03 -2.98 -0.42
CA CYS A 270 -41.34 -2.28 -1.67
C CYS A 270 -42.15 -3.14 -2.66
N LEU A 271 -41.96 -4.47 -2.63
CA LEU A 271 -42.78 -5.43 -3.37
C LEU A 271 -44.11 -5.78 -2.69
N ASN A 272 -44.44 -5.13 -1.56
CA ASN A 272 -45.61 -5.41 -0.71
C ASN A 272 -45.63 -6.82 -0.07
N ASP A 273 -44.50 -7.52 -0.03
CA ASP A 273 -44.33 -8.75 0.77
C ASP A 273 -43.86 -8.37 2.18
N PHE A 274 -44.79 -7.76 2.92
CA PHE A 274 -44.52 -7.20 4.24
C PHE A 274 -44.19 -8.27 5.28
N GLU A 275 -44.78 -9.47 5.17
CA GLU A 275 -44.49 -10.59 6.05
C GLU A 275 -43.03 -11.04 5.93
N THR A 276 -42.51 -11.16 4.70
CA THR A 276 -41.10 -11.49 4.48
C THR A 276 -40.19 -10.34 4.90
N ALA A 277 -40.56 -9.09 4.60
CA ALA A 277 -39.84 -7.92 5.06
C ALA A 277 -39.67 -7.90 6.59
N ILE A 278 -40.75 -8.12 7.35
CA ILE A 278 -40.72 -8.20 8.81
C ILE A 278 -39.73 -9.27 9.29
N LYS A 279 -39.72 -10.45 8.66
CA LYS A 279 -38.80 -11.53 9.05
C LYS A 279 -37.34 -11.10 8.95
N TYR A 280 -36.96 -10.41 7.88
CA TYR A 280 -35.59 -9.92 7.69
C TYR A 280 -35.28 -8.73 8.60
N LEU A 281 -36.13 -7.70 8.61
CA LEU A 281 -35.94 -6.51 9.43
C LEU A 281 -35.88 -6.83 10.94
N ARG A 282 -36.65 -7.82 11.43
CA ARG A 282 -36.56 -8.26 12.83
C ARG A 282 -35.17 -8.79 13.18
N LYS A 283 -34.54 -9.57 12.31
CA LYS A 283 -33.17 -10.06 12.53
C LYS A 283 -32.17 -8.91 12.65
N VAL A 284 -32.30 -7.91 11.76
CA VAL A 284 -31.44 -6.72 11.80
C VAL A 284 -31.68 -5.91 13.07
N PHE A 285 -32.94 -5.72 13.46
CA PHE A 285 -33.31 -4.98 14.68
C PHE A 285 -32.86 -5.69 15.96
N GLU A 286 -32.83 -7.03 15.97
CA GLU A 286 -32.33 -7.82 17.10
C GLU A 286 -30.86 -7.49 17.41
N VAL A 287 -30.06 -7.25 16.39
CA VAL A 287 -28.62 -6.95 16.50
C VAL A 287 -28.34 -5.45 16.65
N THR A 288 -28.95 -4.61 15.81
CA THR A 288 -28.58 -3.20 15.68
C THR A 288 -29.32 -2.28 16.65
N LYS A 289 -30.57 -2.63 17.01
CA LYS A 289 -31.50 -1.72 17.72
C LYS A 289 -31.63 -0.34 17.06
N SER A 290 -31.42 -0.25 15.75
CA SER A 290 -31.47 1.00 14.99
C SER A 290 -32.91 1.54 14.91
N ILE A 291 -33.04 2.86 15.01
CA ILE A 291 -34.32 3.56 14.87
C ILE A 291 -34.91 3.37 13.47
N GLU A 292 -34.09 3.44 12.44
CA GLU A 292 -34.49 3.29 11.03
C GLU A 292 -35.12 1.92 10.74
N VAL A 293 -34.49 0.86 11.24
CA VAL A 293 -35.01 -0.51 11.10
C VAL A 293 -36.31 -0.66 11.89
N CYS A 294 -36.40 -0.01 13.06
CA CYS A 294 -37.60 -0.02 13.88
C CYS A 294 -38.78 0.67 13.18
N THR A 295 -38.57 1.83 12.56
CA THR A 295 -39.60 2.55 11.80
C THR A 295 -40.04 1.75 10.57
N ASN A 296 -39.11 1.07 9.88
CA ASN A 296 -39.45 0.16 8.77
C ASN A 296 -40.31 -1.02 9.23
N LEU A 297 -40.02 -1.60 10.39
CA LEU A 297 -40.86 -2.64 11.00
C LEU A 297 -42.27 -2.13 11.32
N ILE A 298 -42.39 -0.95 11.93
CA ILE A 298 -43.70 -0.34 12.25
C ILE A 298 -44.52 -0.18 10.98
N MET A 299 -43.92 0.35 9.91
CA MET A 299 -44.59 0.51 8.62
C MET A 299 -45.05 -0.83 8.04
N CYS A 300 -44.23 -1.88 8.10
CA CYS A 300 -44.65 -3.20 7.65
C CYS A 300 -45.82 -3.75 8.49
N TYR A 301 -45.79 -3.61 9.82
CA TYR A 301 -46.88 -4.03 10.70
C TYR A 301 -48.20 -3.29 10.43
N ILE A 302 -48.13 -1.99 10.14
CA ILE A 302 -49.31 -1.20 9.71
C ILE A 302 -49.90 -1.78 8.43
N ASN A 303 -49.06 -2.10 7.44
CA ASN A 303 -49.53 -2.61 6.15
C ASN A 303 -50.20 -3.99 6.26
N ILE A 304 -49.71 -4.88 7.13
CA ILE A 304 -50.38 -6.17 7.42
C ILE A 304 -51.52 -6.04 8.45
N LYS A 305 -51.85 -4.82 8.89
CA LYS A 305 -52.89 -4.50 9.88
C LYS A 305 -52.65 -5.10 11.27
N ASP A 306 -51.40 -5.44 11.61
CA ASP A 306 -51.00 -5.83 12.97
C ASP A 306 -50.69 -4.58 13.80
N PHE A 307 -51.75 -3.85 14.14
CA PHE A 307 -51.64 -2.62 14.94
C PHE A 307 -51.09 -2.85 16.35
N ASN A 308 -51.19 -4.08 16.87
CA ASN A 308 -50.64 -4.42 18.18
C ASN A 308 -49.12 -4.41 18.13
N GLN A 309 -48.50 -5.11 17.16
CA GLN A 309 -47.06 -5.07 16.99
C GLN A 309 -46.55 -3.69 16.58
N ALA A 310 -47.31 -2.96 15.74
CA ALA A 310 -46.97 -1.60 15.37
C ALA A 310 -46.85 -0.67 16.60
N LYS A 311 -47.82 -0.74 17.53
CA LYS A 311 -47.79 0.05 18.78
C LYS A 311 -46.65 -0.36 19.71
N ILE A 312 -46.38 -1.66 19.86
CA ILE A 312 -45.24 -2.15 20.65
C ILE A 312 -43.93 -1.58 20.11
N HIS A 313 -43.73 -1.63 18.79
CA HIS A 313 -42.50 -1.13 18.17
C HIS A 313 -42.43 0.40 18.19
N LEU A 314 -43.56 1.10 18.07
CA LEU A 314 -43.61 2.56 18.24
C LEU A 314 -43.17 2.98 19.65
N ASP A 315 -43.63 2.29 20.70
CA ASP A 315 -43.19 2.55 22.07
C ASP A 315 -41.68 2.33 22.25
N ILE A 316 -41.12 1.33 21.55
CA ILE A 316 -39.67 1.10 21.53
C ILE A 316 -38.96 2.24 20.78
N ALA A 317 -39.46 2.62 19.59
CA ALA A 317 -38.90 3.70 18.79
C ALA A 317 -38.88 5.05 19.53
N LYS A 318 -39.97 5.38 20.25
CA LYS A 318 -40.04 6.59 21.11
C LYS A 318 -39.03 6.59 22.25
N LYS A 319 -38.71 5.42 22.81
CA LYS A 319 -37.66 5.29 23.84
C LYS A 319 -36.26 5.41 23.25
N LEU A 320 -36.07 4.96 22.01
CA LEU A 320 -34.79 5.05 21.30
C LEU A 320 -34.50 6.49 20.85
N ASN A 321 -35.46 7.13 20.19
CA ASN A 321 -35.36 8.52 19.77
C ASN A 321 -36.73 9.20 19.68
N PRO A 322 -37.15 9.98 20.69
CA PRO A 322 -38.44 10.67 20.70
C PRO A 322 -38.50 11.90 19.78
N GLU A 323 -37.34 12.40 19.34
CA GLU A 323 -37.24 13.58 18.47
C GLU A 323 -37.21 13.21 16.98
N ASP A 324 -37.14 11.91 16.65
CA ASP A 324 -37.15 11.41 15.28
C ASP A 324 -38.46 11.81 14.57
N GLU A 325 -38.32 12.39 13.38
CA GLU A 325 -39.44 12.92 12.61
C GLU A 325 -40.43 11.81 12.21
N ILE A 326 -39.91 10.67 11.74
CA ILE A 326 -40.72 9.52 11.30
C ILE A 326 -41.46 8.94 12.50
N VAL A 327 -40.82 8.83 13.67
CA VAL A 327 -41.47 8.35 14.90
C VAL A 327 -42.66 9.22 15.29
N ARG A 328 -42.51 10.56 15.21
CA ARG A 328 -43.60 11.50 15.53
C ARG A 328 -44.75 11.43 14.55
N GLU A 329 -44.47 11.17 13.28
CA GLU A 329 -45.50 10.94 12.25
C GLU A 329 -46.25 9.64 12.51
N LEU A 330 -45.53 8.54 12.79
CA LEU A 330 -46.10 7.24 13.12
C LEU A 330 -46.96 7.30 14.39
N GLU A 331 -46.58 8.10 15.38
CA GLU A 331 -47.38 8.32 16.60
C GLU A 331 -48.74 8.95 16.28
N LYS A 332 -48.78 9.95 15.39
CA LYS A 332 -50.05 10.57 14.97
C LYS A 332 -50.92 9.62 14.14
N ALA A 333 -50.30 8.70 13.39
CA ALA A 333 -51.02 7.74 12.55
C ALA A 333 -51.61 6.56 13.33
N LEU A 334 -50.98 6.18 14.46
CA LEU A 334 -51.36 5.03 15.30
C LEU A 334 -52.11 5.39 16.59
N GLY A 335 -52.05 6.65 17.00
CA GLY A 335 -52.81 7.23 18.12
C GLY A 335 -54.23 7.60 17.70
#